data_AF-A0A2D8EV44-F1
#
_entry.id   AF-A0A2D8EV44-F1
#
_cell.length_a   1.000
_cell.length_b   1.000
_cell.length_c   1.000
_cell.angle_alpha   90.00
_cell.angle_beta   90.00
_cell.angle_gamma   90.00
#
_symmetry.space_group_name_H-M   'P 1'
#
loop_
_entity.id
_entity.type
_entity.pdbx_description
1 polymer ?
#
loop_
_entity_poly.entity_id
_entity_poly.type
_entity_poly.pdbx_seq_one_letter_code
_entity_poly.pdbx_strand_id
1 'polypeptide(L)'
;MAKSTFSGPVVSNNGFIQAGSSNIKEITVATTLTFNDHAGRIMEVNDADGVITLPSIKSAELGAKYTFFIGTNMTGKIKTDGTDKFVGSIMVAVDDDAKKAFVPGATNDVIDMNNGTKGGKVGSYVEITALATAEYMVQGLLIGSGSVATPFADS
;
A
#
# COMPACT_ATOMS: atom_id res chain seq x y z
N MET A 1 -2.47 -1.48 -13.52
CA MET A 1 -2.38 -2.87 -14.00
C MET A 1 -0.94 -3.34 -13.96
N ALA A 2 -0.76 -4.65 -13.69
CA ALA A 2 0.43 -5.44 -13.99
C ALA A 2 0.95 -5.23 -15.42
N LYS A 3 2.20 -5.66 -15.69
CA LYS A 3 2.88 -5.44 -16.97
C LYS A 3 2.07 -6.02 -18.15
N SER A 4 1.68 -5.15 -19.08
CA SER A 4 1.11 -5.49 -20.38
C SER A 4 2.03 -5.00 -21.50
N THR A 5 2.36 -5.86 -22.47
CA THR A 5 3.20 -5.49 -23.62
C THR A 5 2.36 -5.38 -24.89
N PHE A 6 2.45 -4.24 -25.57
CA PHE A 6 1.92 -4.07 -26.92
C PHE A 6 3.08 -4.05 -27.92
N SER A 7 2.89 -4.62 -29.10
CA SER A 7 3.90 -4.66 -30.17
C SER A 7 3.25 -4.30 -31.50
N GLY A 8 3.90 -3.41 -32.26
CA GLY A 8 3.34 -2.81 -33.48
C GLY A 8 2.55 -1.51 -33.23
N PRO A 9 1.98 -0.88 -34.27
CA PRO A 9 1.18 0.34 -34.12
C PRO A 9 -0.08 0.08 -33.26
N VAL A 10 -0.26 0.87 -32.21
CA VAL A 10 -1.44 0.84 -31.34
C VAL A 10 -2.17 2.17 -31.44
N VAL A 11 -3.46 2.13 -31.77
CA VAL A 11 -4.35 3.30 -31.71
C VAL A 11 -5.47 3.01 -30.72
N SER A 12 -5.62 3.87 -29.71
CA SER A 12 -6.73 3.80 -28.75
C SER A 12 -7.51 5.10 -28.77
N ASN A 13 -8.67 5.10 -29.43
CA ASN A 13 -9.51 6.29 -29.58
C ASN A 13 -10.28 6.65 -28.30
N ASN A 14 -10.57 5.65 -27.45
CA ASN A 14 -11.40 5.80 -26.25
C ASN A 14 -10.63 5.46 -24.95
N GLY A 15 -9.31 5.23 -25.02
CA GLY A 15 -8.46 4.93 -23.87
C GLY A 15 -8.40 3.45 -23.47
N PHE A 16 -7.81 3.19 -22.30
CA PHE A 16 -7.71 1.86 -21.69
C PHE A 16 -8.56 1.79 -20.43
N ILE A 17 -9.35 0.72 -20.29
CA ILE A 17 -10.11 0.44 -19.08
C ILE A 17 -9.25 -0.43 -18.16
N GLN A 18 -8.94 0.05 -16.96
CA GLN A 18 -8.23 -0.70 -15.93
C GLN A 18 -9.23 -1.26 -14.90
N ALA A 19 -10.10 -2.16 -15.33
CA ALA A 19 -11.12 -2.79 -14.49
C ALA A 19 -11.31 -4.27 -14.86
N GLY A 20 -11.78 -5.08 -13.90
CA GLY A 20 -11.97 -6.53 -14.02
C GLY A 20 -11.54 -7.25 -12.76
N SER A 21 -12.03 -8.49 -12.55
CA SER A 21 -11.75 -9.27 -11.33
C SER A 21 -10.25 -9.45 -11.08
N SER A 22 -9.46 -9.66 -12.14
CA SER A 22 -7.99 -9.78 -12.04
C SER A 22 -7.25 -8.47 -11.73
N ASN A 23 -7.94 -7.33 -11.70
CA ASN A 23 -7.37 -6.06 -11.23
C ASN A 23 -7.36 -5.97 -9.70
N ILE A 24 -8.15 -6.81 -9.03
CA ILE A 24 -8.10 -7.07 -7.60
C ILE A 24 -7.22 -8.31 -7.39
N LYS A 25 -6.23 -8.20 -6.51
CA LYS A 25 -5.32 -9.27 -6.15
C LYS A 25 -5.48 -9.57 -4.67
N GLU A 26 -6.09 -10.71 -4.38
CA GLU A 26 -6.20 -11.22 -3.02
C GLU A 26 -4.82 -11.54 -2.43
N ILE A 27 -4.59 -11.05 -1.22
CA ILE A 27 -3.46 -11.39 -0.36
C ILE A 27 -4.01 -12.12 0.86
N THR A 28 -3.83 -13.44 0.88
CA THR A 28 -4.32 -14.35 1.94
C THR A 28 -3.18 -14.96 2.77
N VAL A 29 -1.94 -14.59 2.46
CA VAL A 29 -0.72 -14.99 3.17
C VAL A 29 0.33 -13.89 3.00
N ALA A 30 1.32 -13.85 3.90
CA ALA A 30 2.52 -13.03 3.74
C ALA A 30 3.10 -13.15 2.31
N THR A 31 3.26 -12.01 1.64
CA THR A 31 3.56 -11.95 0.20
C THR A 31 4.60 -10.87 -0.08
N THR A 32 5.59 -11.21 -0.90
CA THR A 32 6.49 -10.21 -1.50
C THR A 32 5.92 -9.81 -2.86
N LEU A 33 5.63 -8.52 -3.01
CA LEU A 33 5.09 -7.98 -4.23
C LEU A 33 6.18 -7.85 -5.30
N THR A 34 5.74 -7.79 -6.55
CA THR A 34 6.57 -7.58 -7.73
C THR A 34 5.95 -6.47 -8.57
N PHE A 35 6.78 -5.67 -9.23
CA PHE A 35 6.31 -4.66 -10.16
C PHE A 35 5.40 -5.28 -11.25
N ASN A 36 5.86 -6.38 -11.85
CA ASN A 36 5.15 -7.02 -12.96
C ASN A 36 3.76 -7.51 -12.57
N ASP A 37 3.56 -8.06 -11.37
CA ASP A 37 2.29 -8.68 -10.99
C ASP A 37 1.39 -7.77 -10.14
N HIS A 38 1.89 -6.67 -9.59
CA HIS A 38 1.14 -5.90 -8.58
C HIS A 38 1.03 -4.41 -8.88
N ALA A 39 1.94 -3.82 -9.66
CA ALA A 39 1.88 -2.39 -9.94
C ALA A 39 0.54 -1.99 -10.56
N GLY A 40 -0.07 -0.93 -10.05
CA GLY A 40 -1.37 -0.39 -10.43
C GLY A 40 -2.55 -1.34 -10.30
N ARG A 41 -2.43 -2.46 -9.57
CA ARG A 41 -3.56 -3.29 -9.14
C ARG A 41 -3.99 -2.88 -7.73
N ILE A 42 -5.17 -3.32 -7.33
CA ILE A 42 -5.64 -3.23 -5.95
C ILE A 42 -5.29 -4.56 -5.27
N MET A 43 -4.54 -4.51 -4.19
CA MET A 43 -4.29 -5.64 -3.31
C MET A 43 -5.33 -5.63 -2.21
N GLU A 44 -6.24 -6.60 -2.25
CA GLU A 44 -7.19 -6.83 -1.18
C GLU A 44 -6.55 -7.73 -0.12
N VAL A 45 -6.37 -7.21 1.08
CA VAL A 45 -5.67 -7.89 2.17
C VAL A 45 -6.69 -8.62 3.01
N ASN A 46 -6.71 -9.94 2.84
CA ASN A 46 -7.58 -10.89 3.53
C ASN A 46 -6.74 -11.88 4.36
N ASP A 47 -5.68 -11.36 4.99
CA ASP A 47 -4.81 -12.04 5.93
C ASP A 47 -4.70 -11.22 7.21
N ALA A 48 -5.16 -11.79 8.34
CA ALA A 48 -5.23 -11.09 9.61
C ALA A 48 -3.86 -10.71 10.15
N ASP A 49 -2.80 -11.46 9.84
CA ASP A 49 -1.45 -11.23 10.36
C ASP A 49 -0.41 -11.07 9.24
N GLY A 50 -0.89 -10.77 8.02
CA GLY A 50 -0.08 -10.77 6.82
C GLY A 50 1.07 -9.78 6.87
N VAL A 51 2.24 -10.21 6.39
CA VAL A 51 3.38 -9.31 6.14
C VAL A 51 3.53 -9.16 4.64
N ILE A 52 3.25 -7.96 4.15
CA ILE A 52 3.38 -7.61 2.75
C ILE A 52 4.66 -6.84 2.55
N THR A 53 5.52 -7.31 1.66
CA THR A 53 6.81 -6.67 1.35
C THR A 53 6.73 -6.01 -0.03
N LEU A 54 6.97 -4.70 -0.10
CA LEU A 54 7.10 -3.96 -1.35
C LEU A 54 8.38 -4.40 -2.09
N PRO A 55 8.38 -4.38 -3.43
CA PRO A 55 9.59 -4.70 -4.19
C PRO A 55 10.64 -3.58 -4.03
N SER A 56 11.92 -3.90 -4.19
CA SER A 56 12.96 -2.87 -4.30
C SER A 56 12.69 -1.95 -5.48
N ILE A 57 12.82 -0.64 -5.28
CA ILE A 57 12.61 0.34 -6.36
C ILE A 57 13.72 0.23 -7.41
N LYS A 58 13.32 0.11 -8.68
CA LYS A 58 14.21 0.30 -9.83
C LYS A 58 13.87 1.59 -10.57
N SER A 59 14.87 2.24 -11.16
CA SER A 59 14.69 3.49 -11.90
C SER A 59 13.65 3.38 -13.04
N ALA A 60 13.55 2.23 -13.70
CA ALA A 60 12.56 1.98 -14.75
C ALA A 60 11.12 1.75 -14.22
N GLU A 61 10.96 1.63 -12.91
CA GLU A 61 9.71 1.29 -12.22
C GLU A 61 9.20 2.48 -11.37
N LEU A 62 9.82 3.66 -11.49
CA LEU A 62 9.34 4.88 -10.82
C LEU A 62 7.93 5.26 -11.30
N GLY A 63 7.12 5.78 -10.38
CA GLY A 63 5.69 6.03 -10.57
C GLY A 63 4.82 4.79 -10.41
N ALA A 64 5.38 3.61 -10.14
CA ALA A 64 4.61 2.43 -9.78
C ALA A 64 3.76 2.69 -8.54
N LYS A 65 2.46 2.42 -8.64
CA LYS A 65 1.50 2.53 -7.55
C LYS A 65 1.13 1.16 -7.01
N TYR A 66 1.02 1.06 -5.70
CA TYR A 66 0.56 -0.14 -5.01
C TYR A 66 -0.60 0.29 -4.10
N THR A 67 -1.81 -0.14 -4.45
CA THR A 67 -3.03 0.23 -3.72
C THR A 67 -3.47 -0.93 -2.84
N PHE A 68 -3.56 -0.71 -1.54
CA PHE A 68 -3.96 -1.69 -0.54
C PHE A 68 -5.33 -1.35 0.01
N PHE A 69 -6.19 -2.37 0.07
CA PHE A 69 -7.46 -2.32 0.75
C PHE A 69 -7.51 -3.42 1.80
N ILE A 70 -7.84 -3.09 3.04
CA ILE A 70 -7.94 -4.06 4.12
C ILE A 70 -9.33 -4.68 4.09
N GLY A 71 -9.43 -5.93 3.61
CA GLY A 71 -10.67 -6.71 3.52
C GLY A 71 -10.98 -7.49 4.80
N THR A 72 -9.95 -7.83 5.58
CA THR A 72 -10.06 -8.49 6.90
C THR A 72 -9.29 -7.69 7.95
N ASN A 73 -9.83 -7.59 9.17
CA ASN A 73 -9.15 -6.90 10.29
C ASN A 73 -7.73 -7.44 10.45
N MET A 74 -6.75 -6.54 10.48
CA MET A 74 -5.34 -6.87 10.34
C MET A 74 -4.50 -6.35 11.53
N THR A 75 -3.67 -7.24 12.06
CA THR A 75 -2.56 -7.05 13.01
C THR A 75 -1.18 -7.28 12.36
N GLY A 76 -1.10 -7.06 11.03
CA GLY A 76 0.08 -7.26 10.21
C GLY A 76 0.73 -5.97 9.68
N LYS A 77 1.56 -6.13 8.65
CA LYS A 77 2.52 -5.09 8.23
C LYS A 77 2.56 -4.92 6.72
N ILE A 78 2.74 -3.68 6.27
CA ILE A 78 3.23 -3.36 4.94
C ILE A 78 4.63 -2.77 5.11
N LYS A 79 5.65 -3.42 4.55
CA LYS A 79 7.05 -3.00 4.72
C LYS A 79 7.76 -2.87 3.39
N THR A 80 8.84 -2.09 3.37
CA THR A 80 9.81 -2.14 2.29
C THR A 80 10.75 -3.34 2.46
N ASP A 81 11.71 -3.48 1.55
CA ASP A 81 12.80 -4.46 1.66
C ASP A 81 13.88 -4.07 2.69
N GLY A 82 13.68 -2.95 3.42
CA GLY A 82 14.61 -2.39 4.40
C GLY A 82 15.55 -1.33 3.81
N THR A 83 15.63 -1.21 2.49
CA THR A 83 16.45 -0.18 1.81
C THR A 83 15.63 1.07 1.58
N ASP A 84 14.41 0.92 1.06
CA ASP A 84 13.54 2.04 0.76
C ASP A 84 12.90 2.62 2.04
N LYS A 85 12.58 3.92 2.04
CA LYS A 85 12.01 4.67 3.16
C LYS A 85 10.71 5.36 2.78
N PHE A 86 9.86 5.61 3.77
CA PHE A 86 8.57 6.25 3.54
C PHE A 86 8.64 7.78 3.65
N VAL A 87 7.93 8.44 2.75
CA VAL A 87 7.62 9.89 2.77
C VAL A 87 6.12 10.11 2.56
N GLY A 88 5.62 11.31 2.82
CA GLY A 88 4.19 11.62 2.68
C GLY A 88 3.47 11.53 4.02
N SER A 89 2.26 10.96 4.06
CA SER A 89 1.50 10.88 5.31
C SER A 89 0.32 9.91 5.20
N ILE A 90 -0.04 9.28 6.32
CA ILE A 90 -1.28 8.49 6.43
C ILE A 90 -2.13 9.07 7.55
N MET A 91 -3.44 9.17 7.32
CA MET A 91 -4.40 9.52 8.37
C MET A 91 -4.88 8.26 9.07
N VAL A 92 -4.95 8.28 10.40
CA VAL A 92 -5.71 7.27 11.17
C VAL A 92 -6.94 7.97 11.76
N ALA A 93 -8.11 7.40 11.55
CA ALA A 93 -9.39 7.94 12.01
C ALA A 93 -10.22 6.89 12.77
N VAL A 94 -11.09 7.37 13.65
CA VAL A 94 -12.03 6.56 14.42
C VAL A 94 -13.45 7.13 14.27
N ASP A 95 -14.46 6.31 14.54
CA ASP A 95 -15.89 6.67 14.48
C ASP A 95 -16.35 7.46 15.71
N ASP A 96 -15.64 8.56 16.01
CA ASP A 96 -15.86 9.49 17.14
C ASP A 96 -15.18 10.84 16.83
N ASP A 97 -15.23 11.27 15.56
CA ASP A 97 -14.58 12.49 15.03
C ASP A 97 -13.05 12.60 15.16
N ALA A 98 -12.41 11.77 15.98
CA ALA A 98 -10.98 11.78 16.20
C ALA A 98 -10.23 11.22 14.99
N LYS A 99 -9.26 12.00 14.54
CA LYS A 99 -8.44 11.73 13.35
C LYS A 99 -7.12 12.45 13.49
N LYS A 100 -6.03 11.78 13.10
CA LYS A 100 -4.69 12.36 13.10
C LYS A 100 -3.94 11.92 11.85
N ALA A 101 -3.30 12.87 11.19
CA ALA A 101 -2.33 12.57 10.15
C ALA A 101 -0.96 12.28 10.80
N PHE A 102 -0.34 11.20 10.36
CA PHE A 102 1.01 10.81 10.78
C PHE A 102 1.94 10.95 9.59
N VAL A 103 3.15 11.44 9.85
CA VAL A 103 4.22 11.59 8.86
C VAL A 103 5.32 10.60 9.27
N PRO A 104 5.84 9.77 8.34
CA PRO A 104 6.94 8.86 8.64
C PRO A 104 8.19 9.63 9.03
N GLY A 105 8.97 9.07 9.95
CA GLY A 105 10.35 9.50 10.19
C GLY A 105 11.27 9.07 9.05
N ALA A 106 12.46 9.68 8.98
CA ALA A 106 13.42 9.44 7.90
C ALA A 106 13.90 7.98 7.77
N THR A 107 13.81 7.19 8.85
CA THR A 107 14.21 5.78 8.88
C THR A 107 13.05 4.81 8.67
N ASN A 108 11.80 5.28 8.75
CA ASN A 108 10.65 4.38 8.77
C ASN A 108 10.46 3.71 7.42
N ASP A 109 10.32 2.39 7.50
CA ASP A 109 10.14 1.47 6.37
C ASP A 109 9.05 0.42 6.62
N VAL A 110 8.34 0.55 7.75
CA VAL A 110 7.21 -0.31 8.10
C VAL A 110 5.96 0.53 8.40
N ILE A 111 4.83 0.13 7.83
CA ILE A 111 3.48 0.47 8.28
C ILE A 111 2.98 -0.74 9.09
N ASP A 112 2.98 -0.59 10.41
CA ASP A 112 2.63 -1.60 11.40
C ASP A 112 1.20 -1.35 11.91
N MET A 113 0.26 -2.17 11.47
CA MET A 113 -1.15 -2.10 11.83
C MET A 113 -1.45 -3.06 12.98
N ASN A 114 -2.37 -2.67 13.87
CA ASN A 114 -2.66 -3.43 15.09
C ASN A 114 -4.16 -3.65 15.34
N ASN A 115 -4.99 -3.52 14.30
CA ASN A 115 -6.45 -3.57 14.40
C ASN A 115 -7.00 -2.66 15.52
N GLY A 116 -6.36 -1.52 15.75
CA GLY A 116 -6.55 -0.73 16.95
C GLY A 116 -6.07 0.71 16.77
N THR A 117 -5.22 1.18 17.68
CA THR A 117 -4.74 2.57 17.69
C THR A 117 -3.91 2.94 16.46
N LYS A 118 -3.26 1.97 15.80
CA LYS A 118 -2.47 2.16 14.58
C LYS A 118 -3.27 1.85 13.29
N GLY A 119 -4.57 1.62 13.41
CA GLY A 119 -5.41 1.24 12.28
C GLY A 119 -5.33 -0.25 11.91
N GLY A 120 -5.81 -0.59 10.72
CA GLY A 120 -5.89 -1.98 10.23
C GLY A 120 -7.27 -2.62 10.34
N LYS A 121 -8.31 -1.86 10.69
CA LYS A 121 -9.69 -2.37 10.60
C LYS A 121 -10.14 -2.48 9.15
N VAL A 122 -11.09 -3.38 8.88
CA VAL A 122 -11.71 -3.53 7.55
C VAL A 122 -12.15 -2.19 7.00
N GLY A 123 -11.90 -1.96 5.71
CA GLY A 123 -12.18 -0.70 5.02
C GLY A 123 -11.01 0.29 5.02
N SER A 124 -9.92 0.01 5.74
CA SER A 124 -8.70 0.81 5.67
C SER A 124 -8.09 0.77 4.26
N TYR A 125 -7.48 1.89 3.86
CA TYR A 125 -6.92 2.09 2.52
C TYR A 125 -5.55 2.77 2.60
N VAL A 126 -4.59 2.25 1.83
CA VAL A 126 -3.26 2.86 1.65
C VAL A 126 -2.84 2.75 0.19
N GLU A 127 -2.37 3.85 -0.40
CA GLU A 127 -1.67 3.85 -1.68
C GLU A 127 -0.20 4.20 -1.44
N ILE A 128 0.69 3.43 -2.06
CA ILE A 128 2.14 3.61 -1.99
C ILE A 128 2.68 3.78 -3.40
N THR A 129 3.41 4.87 -3.66
CA THR A 129 3.98 5.19 -4.97
C THR A 129 5.50 5.22 -4.90
N ALA A 130 6.20 4.51 -5.80
CA ALA A 130 7.64 4.62 -5.95
C ALA A 130 8.00 6.01 -6.52
N LEU A 131 8.50 6.92 -5.69
CA LEU A 131 8.71 8.32 -6.09
C LEU A 131 10.13 8.55 -6.62
N ALA A 132 11.12 7.99 -5.92
CA ALA A 132 12.53 8.05 -6.28
C ALA A 132 13.24 6.77 -5.81
N THR A 133 14.51 6.60 -6.16
CA THR A 133 15.34 5.53 -5.59
C THR A 133 15.34 5.63 -4.07
N ALA A 134 15.07 4.52 -3.36
CA ALA A 134 14.98 4.48 -1.90
C ALA A 134 13.80 5.27 -1.28
N GLU A 135 12.83 5.76 -2.07
CA GLU A 135 11.78 6.63 -1.58
C GLU A 135 10.38 6.23 -2.07
N TYR A 136 9.58 5.74 -1.13
CA TYR A 136 8.16 5.43 -1.32
C TYR A 136 7.27 6.51 -0.72
N MET A 137 6.47 7.18 -1.55
CA MET A 137 5.42 8.07 -1.07
C MET A 137 4.22 7.25 -0.60
N VAL A 138 3.79 7.47 0.64
CA VAL A 138 2.60 6.85 1.22
C VAL A 138 1.48 7.87 1.38
N GLN A 139 0.25 7.43 1.09
CA GLN A 139 -0.98 8.19 1.33
C GLN A 139 -2.15 7.27 1.64
N GLY A 140 -3.07 7.69 2.51
CA GLY A 140 -4.25 6.88 2.80
C GLY A 140 -4.97 7.24 4.09
N LEU A 141 -6.00 6.43 4.39
CA LEU A 141 -6.81 6.49 5.59
C LEU A 141 -6.88 5.09 6.19
N LEU A 142 -6.32 4.94 7.39
CA LEU A 142 -6.49 3.74 8.20
C LEU A 142 -7.61 3.95 9.22
N ILE A 143 -8.47 2.94 9.35
CA ILE A 143 -9.54 2.91 10.33
C ILE A 143 -9.00 2.25 11.59
N GLY A 144 -9.02 2.99 12.69
CA GLY A 144 -8.51 2.55 13.99
C GLY A 144 -9.56 2.57 15.10
N SER A 145 -9.09 2.63 16.35
CA SER A 145 -9.93 2.84 17.53
C SER A 145 -9.14 3.43 18.69
N GLY A 146 -9.83 4.04 19.65
CA GLY A 146 -9.22 4.64 20.84
C GLY A 146 -8.34 5.85 20.50
N SER A 147 -7.31 6.10 21.32
CA SER A 147 -6.34 7.16 21.04
C SER A 147 -5.38 6.71 19.94
N VAL A 148 -5.55 7.29 18.74
CA VAL A 148 -4.77 6.88 17.57
C VAL A 148 -3.28 7.17 17.73
N ALA A 149 -2.46 6.24 17.27
CA ALA A 149 -1.00 6.26 17.34
C ALA A 149 -0.40 6.10 15.93
N THR A 150 0.88 6.46 15.80
CA THR A 150 1.57 6.33 14.51
C THR A 150 1.61 4.85 14.07
N PRO A 151 1.23 4.56 12.82
CA PRO A 151 1.45 3.24 12.23
C PRO A 151 2.90 3.07 11.73
N PHE A 152 3.66 4.16 11.59
CA PHE A 152 5.03 4.08 11.08
C PHE A 152 5.99 3.53 12.13
N ALA A 153 6.85 2.61 11.69
CA ALA A 153 7.89 1.98 12.48
C ALA A 153 9.14 1.70 11.61
N ASP A 154 10.22 1.31 12.26
CA ASP A 154 11.41 0.74 11.63
C ASP A 154 11.33 -0.80 11.69
N SER A 155 11.93 -1.49 10.72
CA SER A 155 11.96 -2.96 10.61
C SER A 155 12.75 -3.66 11.71
#